data_AF-A0A9P4Q3M0-F1
#
_entry.id   AF-A0A9P4Q3M0-F1
#
_cell.length_a   1.000
_cell.length_b   1.000
_cell.length_c   1.000
_cell.angle_alpha   90.00
_cell.angle_beta   90.00
_cell.angle_gamma   90.00
#
_symmetry.space_group_name_H-M   'P 1'
#
loop_
_entity.id
_entity.type
_entity.pdbx_description
1 polymer ?
#
loop_
_entity_poly.entity_id
_entity_poly.type
_entity_poly.pdbx_seq_one_letter_code
_entity_poly.pdbx_strand_id
1 'polypeptide(L)'
;MSAATYGQQQRSLRDEFSSVLPEGFRCKVRHICTPSKRCDPLYSPIPGQQPEKTWLASHLLVVSTDYSRLVGNHGPAEDGKDDDVIVFAIEVFLYTTKHLTTIFVSKADSTGFLARSKPSPVKAVATTFLQWLLQQQLHKRPGRKIVLSLFGRAQNQYLFPGSADHGQKHVLDDRQLIKWWAHVLDPLFSTGAQHAERRGYITVPSYHGVETLRLFAPPGSFQGSSARWQSGHPLLELGQVRGLPPHAPARCLLPRFPDDPKARFISDLDDEVGLVEERKVTVSPSKRKSGRWTSIHDLDMFWEAMEFRQECSSGRVVGFIWLVISPESSDDASLVTAVTANGIGSPTTRKKSNGSCSHRNVKPSSIKRKKLSGPIIPRKPRLKGVGVSLSRDSDGSPHSWLSQPQQGVVLSRDGYDKSMQTLLNLDFGNRSVAQESTRKWVANVTSICGATADAWVMTVSGESIANQAEGLQDSRSSVNDLNGAIRKKRKAIDETANTVDSQSFSSAPTVNILASSMVRKKPKAS
;
A
#
# COMPACT_ATOMS: atom_id res chain seq x y z
N MET A 1 -16.47 29.00 -36.34
CA MET A 1 -16.62 27.62 -35.87
C MET A 1 -15.73 27.46 -34.66
N SER A 2 -16.36 27.44 -33.48
CA SER A 2 -15.71 27.51 -32.17
C SER A 2 -15.14 26.16 -31.78
N ALA A 3 -13.82 26.10 -31.58
CA ALA A 3 -13.15 24.96 -30.94
C ALA A 3 -13.31 25.12 -29.42
N ALA A 4 -14.26 24.39 -28.85
CA ALA A 4 -14.42 24.29 -27.40
C ALA A 4 -13.28 23.42 -26.84
N THR A 5 -12.19 24.07 -26.43
CA THR A 5 -11.17 23.46 -25.57
C THR A 5 -11.80 23.21 -24.20
N TYR A 6 -12.36 22.01 -24.00
CA TYR A 6 -12.77 21.54 -22.67
C TYR A 6 -11.50 21.35 -21.82
N GLY A 7 -11.11 22.38 -21.07
CA GLY A 7 -10.26 22.19 -19.92
C GLY A 7 -11.02 21.33 -18.91
N GLN A 8 -10.59 20.08 -18.71
CA GLN A 8 -11.09 19.28 -17.60
C GLN A 8 -10.65 19.96 -16.30
N GLN A 9 -11.55 20.74 -15.73
CA GLN A 9 -11.39 21.31 -14.41
C GLN A 9 -11.25 20.14 -13.42
N GLN A 10 -10.14 20.11 -12.69
CA GLN A 10 -9.83 19.03 -11.76
C GLN A 10 -10.98 18.90 -10.75
N ARG A 11 -11.68 17.76 -10.75
CA ARG A 11 -12.77 17.52 -9.80
C ARG A 11 -12.19 17.57 -8.39
N SER A 12 -12.93 18.20 -7.48
CA SER A 12 -12.51 18.20 -6.08
C SER A 12 -12.65 16.79 -5.52
N LEU A 13 -11.84 16.44 -4.52
CA LEU A 13 -11.94 15.14 -3.84
C LEU A 13 -13.37 14.91 -3.29
N ARG A 14 -14.05 16.00 -2.91
CA ARG A 14 -15.45 15.97 -2.47
C ARG A 14 -16.39 15.47 -3.56
N ASP A 15 -16.28 16.05 -4.75
CA ASP A 15 -17.16 15.71 -5.88
C ASP A 15 -16.92 14.27 -6.33
N GLU A 16 -15.65 13.82 -6.29
CA GLU A 16 -15.32 12.43 -6.56
C GLU A 16 -15.99 11.48 -5.55
N PHE A 17 -15.96 11.78 -4.26
CA PHE A 17 -16.66 10.96 -3.26
C PHE A 17 -18.19 11.00 -3.42
N SER A 18 -18.79 12.17 -3.63
CA SER A 18 -20.25 12.29 -3.82
C SER A 18 -20.74 11.40 -4.96
N SER A 19 -19.99 11.36 -6.07
CA SER A 19 -20.38 10.60 -7.27
C SER A 19 -20.36 9.07 -7.11
N VAL A 20 -19.58 8.52 -6.16
CA VAL A 20 -19.39 7.07 -5.99
C VAL A 20 -20.12 6.53 -4.75
N LEU A 21 -20.34 7.36 -3.74
CA LEU A 21 -21.02 6.94 -2.52
C LEU A 21 -22.52 6.73 -2.74
N PRO A 22 -23.15 5.74 -2.08
CA PRO A 22 -24.58 5.47 -2.23
C PRO A 22 -25.46 6.68 -1.90
N GLU A 23 -26.55 6.84 -2.65
CA GLU A 23 -27.54 7.89 -2.39
C GLU A 23 -28.01 7.88 -0.93
N GLY A 24 -28.05 9.07 -0.32
CA GLY A 24 -28.46 9.25 1.08
C GLY A 24 -27.37 8.93 2.12
N PHE A 25 -26.25 8.31 1.73
CA PHE A 25 -25.11 8.11 2.63
C PHE A 25 -24.40 9.43 2.88
N ARG A 26 -24.42 9.91 4.14
CA ARG A 26 -23.73 11.13 4.55
C ARG A 26 -22.55 10.79 5.44
N CYS A 27 -21.39 11.36 5.13
CA CYS A 27 -20.18 11.17 5.93
C CYS A 27 -19.36 12.46 6.01
N LYS A 28 -18.51 12.51 7.04
CA LYS A 28 -17.50 13.53 7.22
C LYS A 28 -16.15 12.91 6.91
N VAL A 29 -15.48 13.44 5.89
CA VAL A 29 -14.17 12.99 5.44
C VAL A 29 -13.12 13.97 5.94
N ARG A 30 -12.08 13.46 6.58
CA ARG A 30 -10.96 14.24 7.08
C ARG A 30 -9.68 13.68 6.47
N HIS A 31 -8.98 14.50 5.71
CA HIS A 31 -7.73 14.14 5.06
C HIS A 31 -6.59 14.94 5.68
N ILE A 32 -5.62 14.25 6.27
CA ILE A 32 -4.37 14.85 6.75
C ILE A 32 -3.20 14.32 5.94
N CYS A 33 -2.21 15.17 5.70
CA CYS A 33 -0.99 14.77 5.00
C CYS A 33 0.24 15.54 5.50
N THR A 34 1.43 15.06 5.15
CA THR A 34 2.69 15.76 5.46
C THR A 34 3.30 16.36 4.19
N PRO A 35 4.08 17.44 4.28
CA PRO A 35 4.89 17.87 3.15
C PRO A 35 5.91 16.79 2.80
N SER A 36 6.30 16.73 1.53
CA SER A 36 7.30 15.80 1.04
C SER A 36 8.66 16.10 1.66
N LYS A 37 9.20 15.18 2.46
CA LYS A 37 10.49 15.30 3.15
C LYS A 37 11.44 14.19 2.74
N ARG A 38 12.75 14.44 2.78
CA ARG A 38 13.76 13.42 2.50
C ARG A 38 13.67 12.29 3.53
N CYS A 39 13.77 11.05 3.05
CA CYS A 39 13.74 9.84 3.86
C CYS A 39 14.82 8.86 3.38
N ASP A 40 14.90 7.71 4.05
CA ASP A 40 15.78 6.61 3.67
C ASP A 40 15.41 6.06 2.29
N PRO A 41 16.38 5.52 1.54
CA PRO A 41 16.14 4.98 0.20
C PRO A 41 15.14 3.82 0.26
N LEU A 42 14.14 3.83 -0.63
CA LEU A 42 13.16 2.74 -0.69
C LEU A 42 13.77 1.40 -1.12
N TYR A 43 14.88 1.43 -1.85
CA TYR A 43 15.56 0.25 -2.37
C TYR A 43 17.02 0.27 -1.93
N SER A 44 17.61 -0.91 -1.71
CA SER A 44 19.01 -1.03 -1.32
C SER A 44 19.93 -0.45 -2.41
N PRO A 45 20.96 0.34 -2.06
CA PRO A 45 21.89 0.87 -3.03
C PRO A 45 22.66 -0.25 -3.74
N ILE A 46 23.03 -0.01 -4.99
CA ILE A 46 23.98 -0.88 -5.70
C ILE A 46 25.32 -0.83 -4.94
N PRO A 47 26.01 -1.96 -4.74
CA PRO A 47 27.30 -1.97 -4.04
C PRO A 47 28.29 -0.98 -4.65
N GLY A 48 28.83 -0.08 -3.82
CA GLY A 48 29.76 0.98 -4.25
C GLY A 48 29.12 2.23 -4.86
N GLN A 49 27.79 2.27 -5.01
CA GLN A 49 27.06 3.46 -5.43
C GLN A 49 26.39 4.15 -4.25
N GLN A 50 26.06 5.43 -4.45
CA GLN A 50 25.32 6.21 -3.45
C GLN A 50 23.84 5.81 -3.42
N PRO A 51 23.19 5.84 -2.25
CA PRO A 51 21.75 5.67 -2.14
C PRO A 51 20.96 6.64 -3.03
N GLU A 52 19.88 6.14 -3.63
CA GLU A 52 18.96 6.98 -4.36
C GLU A 52 18.31 8.00 -3.40
N LYS A 53 18.18 9.25 -3.85
CA LYS A 53 17.46 10.26 -3.07
C LYS A 53 15.96 9.94 -3.13
N THR A 54 15.37 9.70 -1.97
CA THR A 54 13.95 9.40 -1.82
C THR A 54 13.28 10.44 -0.92
N TRP A 55 12.10 10.89 -1.33
CA TRP A 55 11.24 11.76 -0.55
C TRP A 55 9.94 11.03 -0.21
N LEU A 56 9.41 11.28 0.98
CA LEU A 56 8.20 10.68 1.50
C LEU A 56 7.21 11.80 1.88
N ALA A 57 5.96 11.64 1.45
CA ALA A 57 4.81 12.32 2.03
C ALA A 57 3.82 11.27 2.55
N SER A 58 3.34 11.45 3.78
CA SER A 58 2.35 10.58 4.39
C SER A 58 0.95 11.16 4.23
N HIS A 59 -0.03 10.31 3.98
CA HIS A 59 -1.44 10.67 3.84
C HIS A 59 -2.27 9.75 4.74
N LEU A 60 -3.18 10.32 5.52
CA LEU A 60 -4.18 9.58 6.28
C LEU A 60 -5.55 10.16 5.95
N LEU A 61 -6.44 9.31 5.45
CA LEU A 61 -7.84 9.63 5.25
C LEU A 61 -8.65 8.95 6.35
N VAL A 62 -9.50 9.70 7.04
CA VAL A 62 -10.40 9.21 8.07
C VAL A 62 -11.84 9.60 7.71
N VAL A 63 -12.74 8.63 7.75
CA VAL A 63 -14.17 8.83 7.49
C VAL A 63 -14.95 8.59 8.77
N SER A 64 -15.73 9.58 9.18
CA SER A 64 -16.74 9.45 10.23
C SER A 64 -18.14 9.64 9.67
N THR A 65 -19.14 9.13 10.39
CA THR A 65 -20.55 9.34 10.06
C THR A 65 -21.37 9.41 11.34
N ASP A 66 -22.53 10.03 11.23
CA ASP A 66 -23.50 10.16 12.31
C ASP A 66 -24.14 8.79 12.57
N TYR A 67 -23.80 8.20 13.72
CA TYR A 67 -24.28 6.86 14.07
C TYR A 67 -25.81 6.81 14.23
N SER A 68 -26.43 7.87 14.74
CA SER A 68 -27.87 7.90 15.01
C SER A 68 -28.69 7.79 13.71
N ARG A 69 -28.14 8.31 12.61
CA ARG A 69 -28.70 8.13 11.26
C ARG A 69 -28.51 6.72 10.70
N LEU A 70 -27.44 6.01 11.06
CA LEU A 70 -27.20 4.64 10.59
C LEU A 70 -28.19 3.62 11.17
N VAL A 71 -28.66 3.84 12.40
CA VAL A 71 -29.56 2.91 13.10
C VAL A 71 -31.04 3.26 12.90
N GLY A 72 -31.36 4.32 12.16
CA GLY A 72 -32.75 4.76 11.93
C GLY A 72 -33.44 5.26 13.20
N ASN A 73 -32.69 5.52 14.26
CA ASN A 73 -33.25 6.03 15.51
C ASN A 73 -33.31 7.56 15.42
N HIS A 74 -34.48 8.06 15.01
CA HIS A 74 -34.83 9.48 15.05
C HIS A 74 -35.14 9.91 16.49
N GLY A 75 -34.19 9.75 17.41
CA GLY A 75 -34.24 10.47 18.68
C GLY A 75 -34.04 11.97 18.43
N PRO A 76 -34.64 12.87 19.24
CA PRO A 76 -34.27 14.27 19.17
C PRO A 76 -32.76 14.36 19.39
N ALA A 77 -32.04 15.01 18.46
CA ALA A 77 -30.63 15.29 18.64
C ALA A 77 -30.49 16.06 19.97
N GLU A 78 -29.81 15.50 20.97
CA GLU A 78 -29.42 16.29 22.13
C GLU A 78 -28.57 17.45 21.62
N ASP A 79 -29.10 18.67 21.73
CA ASP A 79 -28.47 19.88 21.21
C ASP A 79 -26.98 19.94 21.59
N GLY A 80 -26.11 19.88 20.57
CA GLY A 80 -24.68 20.16 20.69
C GLY A 80 -23.73 18.95 20.84
N LYS A 81 -24.19 17.70 20.90
CA LYS A 81 -23.28 16.53 20.86
C LYS A 81 -23.09 16.01 19.44
N ASP A 82 -21.87 16.15 18.91
CA ASP A 82 -21.48 15.47 17.67
C ASP A 82 -21.44 13.95 17.94
N ASP A 83 -22.43 13.26 17.37
CA ASP A 83 -22.69 11.83 17.53
C ASP A 83 -21.87 10.96 16.55
N ASP A 84 -20.93 11.61 15.86
CA ASP A 84 -20.02 11.05 14.89
C ASP A 84 -19.18 9.89 15.45
N VAL A 85 -19.08 8.84 14.63
CA VAL A 85 -18.18 7.72 14.85
C VAL A 85 -17.30 7.53 13.62
N ILE A 86 -15.99 7.39 13.83
CA ILE A 86 -15.06 6.95 12.77
C ILE A 86 -15.47 5.54 12.32
N VAL A 87 -15.66 5.37 11.01
CA VAL A 87 -16.06 4.08 10.40
C VAL A 87 -14.94 3.43 9.58
N PHE A 88 -14.05 4.23 9.01
CA PHE A 88 -13.00 3.76 8.13
C PHE A 88 -11.81 4.72 8.14
N ALA A 89 -10.60 4.18 8.03
CA ALA A 89 -9.40 4.96 7.75
C ALA A 89 -8.44 4.21 6.83
N ILE A 90 -7.67 4.97 6.04
CA ILE A 90 -6.62 4.46 5.17
C ILE A 90 -5.38 5.36 5.23
N GLU A 91 -4.23 4.75 5.51
CA GLU A 91 -2.90 5.36 5.51
C GLU A 91 -2.16 4.99 4.22
N VAL A 92 -1.63 6.00 3.54
CA VAL A 92 -0.90 5.87 2.28
C VAL A 92 0.40 6.67 2.34
N PHE A 93 1.50 6.04 1.95
CA PHE A 93 2.81 6.66 1.81
C PHE A 93 3.14 6.92 0.35
N LEU A 94 3.44 8.18 0.04
CA LEU A 94 3.85 8.61 -1.29
C LEU A 94 5.37 8.79 -1.32
N TYR A 95 6.06 7.81 -1.88
CA TYR A 95 7.48 7.90 -2.15
C TYR A 95 7.72 8.51 -3.52
N THR A 96 8.66 9.45 -3.59
CA THR A 96 9.09 10.08 -4.83
C THR A 96 10.60 9.91 -4.97
N THR A 97 11.01 9.40 -6.12
CA THR A 97 12.42 9.38 -6.53
C THR A 97 12.60 10.11 -7.87
N LYS A 98 13.82 10.05 -8.43
CA LYS A 98 14.10 10.59 -9.76
C LYS A 98 13.26 9.90 -10.84
N HIS A 99 13.10 8.58 -10.73
CA HIS A 99 12.54 7.74 -11.79
C HIS A 99 11.11 7.27 -11.51
N LEU A 100 10.73 7.11 -10.24
CA LEU A 100 9.46 6.51 -9.85
C LEU A 100 8.67 7.40 -8.87
N THR A 101 7.35 7.35 -8.99
CA THR A 101 6.44 7.66 -7.88
C THR A 101 5.92 6.33 -7.33
N THR A 102 6.03 6.06 -6.04
CA THR A 102 5.43 4.87 -5.41
C THR A 102 4.35 5.29 -4.43
N ILE A 103 3.12 4.85 -4.68
CA ILE A 103 1.97 5.00 -3.77
C ILE A 103 1.85 3.69 -3.01
N PHE A 104 2.26 3.68 -1.74
CA PHE A 104 2.22 2.50 -0.90
C PHE A 104 1.07 2.58 0.09
N VAL A 105 0.14 1.62 0.05
CA VAL A 105 -0.93 1.52 1.06
C VAL A 105 -0.36 0.82 2.28
N SER A 106 -0.23 1.59 3.38
CA SER A 106 0.39 1.15 4.63
C SER A 106 -0.61 0.41 5.50
N LYS A 107 -1.75 1.05 5.79
CA LYS A 107 -2.78 0.52 6.68
C LYS A 107 -4.16 0.88 6.14
N ALA A 108 -5.12 -0.01 6.28
CA ALA A 108 -6.53 0.29 6.10
C ALA A 108 -7.31 -0.51 7.12
N ASP A 109 -8.27 0.13 7.80
CA ASP A 109 -9.04 -0.52 8.84
C ASP A 109 -10.44 0.07 8.90
N SER A 110 -11.38 -0.69 9.46
CA SER A 110 -12.73 -0.24 9.79
C SER A 110 -13.04 -0.51 11.25
N THR A 111 -13.98 0.21 11.82
CA THR A 111 -14.36 0.06 13.23
C THR A 111 -15.53 -0.92 13.43
N GLY A 112 -16.26 -1.28 12.37
CA GLY A 112 -17.43 -2.15 12.45
C GLY A 112 -18.75 -1.44 12.75
N PHE A 113 -18.76 -0.12 12.93
CA PHE A 113 -19.99 0.66 13.17
C PHE A 113 -20.79 0.95 11.90
N LEU A 114 -20.24 0.67 10.71
CA LEU A 114 -20.94 0.82 9.45
C LEU A 114 -21.64 -0.49 9.06
N ALA A 115 -22.96 -0.41 8.86
CA ALA A 115 -23.73 -1.55 8.37
C ALA A 115 -23.24 -2.01 7.00
N ARG A 116 -23.32 -3.32 6.76
CA ARG A 116 -22.92 -3.91 5.47
C ARG A 116 -23.95 -3.56 4.40
N SER A 117 -23.54 -2.75 3.42
CA SER A 117 -24.33 -2.45 2.23
C SER A 117 -23.59 -2.84 0.95
N LYS A 118 -24.36 -3.05 -0.12
CA LYS A 118 -23.87 -3.23 -1.48
C LYS A 118 -24.43 -2.08 -2.34
N PRO A 119 -23.58 -1.29 -3.03
CA PRO A 119 -22.11 -1.36 -3.03
C PRO A 119 -21.50 -0.95 -1.68
N SER A 120 -20.30 -1.46 -1.39
CA SER A 120 -19.60 -1.19 -0.12
C SER A 120 -19.05 0.24 -0.08
N PRO A 121 -19.47 1.09 0.89
CA PRO A 121 -18.94 2.45 1.01
C PRO A 121 -17.46 2.47 1.33
N VAL A 122 -16.97 1.52 2.14
CA VAL A 122 -15.55 1.39 2.48
C VAL A 122 -14.70 1.13 1.23
N LYS A 123 -15.16 0.21 0.36
CA LYS A 123 -14.50 -0.06 -0.92
C LYS A 123 -14.51 1.19 -1.81
N ALA A 124 -15.67 1.84 -1.93
CA ALA A 124 -15.81 3.07 -2.72
C ALA A 124 -14.84 4.16 -2.26
N VAL A 125 -14.78 4.44 -0.95
CA VAL A 125 -13.86 5.43 -0.39
C VAL A 125 -12.40 5.08 -0.69
N ALA A 126 -11.98 3.83 -0.46
CA ALA A 126 -10.61 3.40 -0.71
C ALA A 126 -10.24 3.54 -2.20
N THR A 127 -11.10 3.06 -3.10
CA THR A 127 -10.90 3.18 -4.55
C THR A 127 -10.81 4.64 -4.98
N THR A 128 -11.76 5.48 -4.59
CA THR A 128 -11.79 6.91 -4.95
C THR A 128 -10.56 7.65 -4.42
N PHE A 129 -10.16 7.41 -3.18
CA PHE A 129 -8.99 8.08 -2.60
C PHE A 129 -7.68 7.72 -3.32
N LEU A 130 -7.48 6.43 -3.62
CA LEU A 130 -6.29 5.98 -4.36
C LEU A 130 -6.30 6.49 -5.81
N GLN A 131 -7.47 6.52 -6.44
CA GLN A 131 -7.66 7.09 -7.77
C GLN A 131 -7.32 8.58 -7.79
N TRP A 132 -7.84 9.35 -6.83
CA TRP A 132 -7.53 10.76 -6.69
C TRP A 132 -6.03 10.99 -6.51
N LEU A 133 -5.39 10.27 -5.58
CA LEU A 133 -3.93 10.36 -5.37
C LEU A 133 -3.16 10.05 -6.66
N LEU A 134 -3.53 8.98 -7.37
CA LEU A 134 -2.92 8.61 -8.64
C LEU A 134 -3.05 9.74 -9.68
N GLN A 135 -4.24 10.29 -9.84
CA GLN A 135 -4.48 11.41 -10.75
C GLN A 135 -3.63 12.62 -10.37
N GLN A 136 -3.58 13.00 -9.08
CA GLN A 136 -2.75 14.11 -8.62
C GLN A 136 -1.28 13.92 -9.01
N GLN A 137 -0.75 12.69 -8.92
CA GLN A 137 0.63 12.40 -9.30
C GLN A 137 0.85 12.42 -10.81
N LEU A 138 -0.10 11.91 -11.60
CA LEU A 138 -0.04 11.98 -13.06
C LEU A 138 -0.03 13.44 -13.56
N HIS A 139 -0.86 14.31 -12.97
CA HIS A 139 -0.87 15.74 -13.32
C HIS A 139 0.43 16.43 -12.92
N LYS A 140 0.98 16.13 -11.74
CA LYS A 140 2.23 16.74 -11.27
C LYS A 140 3.47 16.29 -12.07
N ARG A 141 3.49 15.04 -12.53
CA ARG A 141 4.65 14.42 -13.21
C ARG A 141 4.17 13.46 -14.32
N PRO A 142 3.70 13.97 -15.47
CA PRO A 142 3.09 13.15 -16.51
C PRO A 142 4.07 12.14 -17.14
N GLY A 143 5.37 12.44 -17.20
CA GLY A 143 6.38 11.54 -17.77
C GLY A 143 7.02 10.55 -16.77
N ARG A 144 6.54 10.47 -15.53
CA ARG A 144 7.14 9.58 -14.51
C ARG A 144 6.28 8.35 -14.28
N LYS A 145 6.91 7.16 -14.30
CA LYS A 145 6.24 5.90 -13.99
C LYS A 145 5.74 5.90 -12.54
N ILE A 146 4.49 5.47 -12.35
CA ILE A 146 3.84 5.38 -11.05
C ILE A 146 3.61 3.92 -10.70
N VAL A 147 3.91 3.55 -9.45
CA VAL A 147 3.70 2.21 -8.91
C VAL A 147 2.81 2.35 -7.70
N LEU A 148 1.59 1.84 -7.75
CA LEU A 148 0.80 1.60 -6.55
C LEU A 148 1.17 0.22 -6.03
N SER A 149 1.57 0.12 -4.77
CA SER A 149 2.00 -1.13 -4.14
C SER A 149 1.32 -1.33 -2.79
N LEU A 150 0.96 -2.56 -2.47
CA LEU A 150 0.45 -2.94 -1.16
C LEU A 150 0.73 -4.42 -0.89
N PHE A 151 0.57 -4.84 0.37
CA PHE A 151 0.47 -6.25 0.71
C PHE A 151 -0.82 -6.49 1.52
N GLY A 152 -1.53 -7.57 1.20
CA GLY A 152 -2.73 -8.03 1.89
C GLY A 152 -2.37 -9.14 2.87
N ARG A 153 -2.43 -8.83 4.16
CA ARG A 153 -2.38 -9.79 5.27
C ARG A 153 -3.57 -9.44 6.18
N ALA A 154 -4.30 -10.42 6.69
CA ALA A 154 -5.37 -10.15 7.63
C ALA A 154 -4.84 -10.00 9.06
N GLN A 155 -5.38 -9.02 9.77
CA GLN A 155 -5.27 -8.85 11.22
C GLN A 155 -6.61 -8.35 11.74
N ASN A 156 -6.89 -8.60 13.03
CA ASN A 156 -8.15 -8.20 13.65
C ASN A 156 -8.31 -6.67 13.70
N GLN A 157 -7.19 -5.95 13.83
CA GLN A 157 -7.15 -4.49 13.88
C GLN A 157 -5.76 -3.97 13.46
N TYR A 158 -5.75 -2.84 12.78
CA TYR A 158 -4.55 -2.10 12.33
C TYR A 158 -4.49 -0.68 12.88
N LEU A 159 -5.63 0.03 12.86
CA LEU A 159 -5.71 1.45 13.23
C LEU A 159 -6.63 1.69 14.43
N PHE A 160 -7.57 0.79 14.70
CA PHE A 160 -8.61 1.00 15.70
C PHE A 160 -8.54 -0.07 16.81
N PRO A 161 -7.82 0.18 17.91
CA PRO A 161 -7.80 -0.72 19.04
C PRO A 161 -9.21 -0.97 19.61
N GLY A 162 -9.48 -2.19 20.05
CA GLY A 162 -10.76 -2.60 20.63
C GLY A 162 -11.87 -2.84 19.60
N SER A 163 -11.71 -2.36 18.35
CA SER A 163 -12.75 -2.53 17.32
C SER A 163 -13.05 -3.99 16.96
N ALA A 164 -12.11 -4.91 17.19
CA ALA A 164 -12.33 -6.35 17.00
C ALA A 164 -13.37 -6.92 17.98
N ASP A 165 -13.52 -6.31 19.16
CA ASP A 165 -14.41 -6.78 20.22
C ASP A 165 -15.86 -6.30 20.03
N HIS A 166 -16.11 -5.36 19.10
CA HIS A 166 -17.44 -4.79 18.83
C HIS A 166 -18.46 -5.81 18.28
N GLY A 167 -18.02 -6.98 17.83
CA GLY A 167 -18.87 -8.07 17.32
C GLY A 167 -19.50 -7.83 15.93
N GLN A 168 -19.78 -6.57 15.56
CA GLN A 168 -20.29 -6.20 14.23
C GLN A 168 -19.18 -5.97 13.20
N LYS A 169 -17.91 -5.90 13.65
CA LYS A 169 -16.77 -5.78 12.75
C LYS A 169 -16.53 -7.09 12.00
N HIS A 170 -16.76 -7.07 10.69
CA HIS A 170 -16.45 -8.21 9.82
C HIS A 170 -14.99 -8.17 9.36
N VAL A 171 -14.14 -8.94 10.03
CA VAL A 171 -12.73 -9.12 9.65
C VAL A 171 -12.64 -10.13 8.50
N LEU A 172 -12.01 -9.72 7.39
CA LEU A 172 -11.75 -10.61 6.25
C LEU A 172 -10.61 -11.57 6.57
N ASP A 173 -10.70 -12.81 6.08
CA ASP A 173 -9.53 -13.70 6.08
C ASP A 173 -8.45 -13.25 5.09
N ASP A 174 -7.25 -13.84 5.18
CA ASP A 174 -6.11 -13.49 4.32
C ASP A 174 -6.47 -13.53 2.82
N ARG A 175 -7.21 -14.56 2.37
CA ARG A 175 -7.56 -14.75 0.94
C ARG A 175 -8.62 -13.75 0.49
N GLN A 176 -9.63 -13.53 1.31
CA GLN A 176 -10.70 -12.57 1.09
C GLN A 176 -10.15 -11.15 1.02
N LEU A 177 -9.18 -10.81 1.87
CA LEU A 177 -8.55 -9.51 1.87
C LEU A 177 -7.74 -9.26 0.60
N ILE A 178 -7.00 -10.26 0.11
CA ILE A 178 -6.26 -10.16 -1.17
C ILE A 178 -7.25 -9.92 -2.32
N LYS A 179 -8.35 -10.69 -2.38
CA LYS A 179 -9.42 -10.46 -3.37
C LYS A 179 -10.02 -9.07 -3.25
N TRP A 180 -10.30 -8.62 -2.03
CA TRP A 180 -10.88 -7.32 -1.77
C TRP A 180 -10.00 -6.20 -2.31
N TRP A 181 -8.69 -6.25 -2.07
CA TRP A 181 -7.74 -5.28 -2.62
C TRP A 181 -7.65 -5.32 -4.14
N ALA A 182 -7.61 -6.51 -4.76
CA ALA A 182 -7.65 -6.62 -6.21
C ALA A 182 -8.92 -5.95 -6.79
N HIS A 183 -10.07 -6.12 -6.14
CA HIS A 183 -11.31 -5.45 -6.50
C HIS A 183 -11.33 -3.93 -6.21
N VAL A 184 -10.58 -3.44 -5.23
CA VAL A 184 -10.41 -2.00 -4.95
C VAL A 184 -9.57 -1.34 -6.05
N LEU A 185 -8.56 -2.04 -6.56
CA LEU A 185 -7.64 -1.53 -7.58
C LEU A 185 -8.17 -1.70 -9.01
N ASP A 186 -9.06 -2.65 -9.27
CA ASP A 186 -9.55 -2.93 -10.63
C ASP A 186 -10.22 -1.72 -11.34
N PRO A 187 -11.01 -0.87 -10.67
CA PRO A 187 -11.56 0.33 -11.31
C PRO A 187 -10.46 1.31 -11.79
N LEU A 188 -9.28 1.30 -11.18
CA LEU A 188 -8.19 2.23 -11.53
C LEU A 188 -7.60 1.94 -12.91
N PHE A 189 -7.85 0.75 -13.49
CA PHE A 189 -7.44 0.48 -14.87
C PHE A 189 -8.26 1.26 -15.89
N SER A 190 -9.54 1.51 -15.61
CA SER A 190 -10.45 2.22 -16.51
C SER A 190 -10.28 3.75 -16.42
N THR A 191 -9.61 4.24 -15.38
CA THR A 191 -9.57 5.67 -15.07
C THR A 191 -8.27 6.34 -15.51
N GLY A 192 -8.33 7.14 -16.57
CA GLY A 192 -7.33 8.16 -16.92
C GLY A 192 -7.17 8.33 -18.44
N ALA A 193 -6.21 9.16 -18.86
CA ALA A 193 -5.94 9.44 -20.27
C ALA A 193 -5.87 8.13 -21.08
N GLN A 194 -6.48 8.12 -22.27
CA GLN A 194 -6.59 6.98 -23.23
C GLN A 194 -5.24 6.33 -23.62
N HIS A 195 -4.14 6.85 -23.07
CA HIS A 195 -2.78 6.74 -23.55
C HIS A 195 -1.82 6.07 -22.53
N ALA A 196 -2.08 6.10 -21.21
CA ALA A 196 -1.15 5.48 -20.25
C ALA A 196 -1.36 3.95 -20.15
N GLU A 197 -0.30 3.17 -20.34
CA GLU A 197 -0.34 1.72 -20.14
C GLU A 197 -0.44 1.38 -18.65
N ARG A 198 -1.39 0.51 -18.29
CA ARG A 198 -1.63 0.06 -16.91
C ARG A 198 -1.57 -1.45 -16.82
N ARG A 199 -0.74 -1.97 -15.92
CA ARG A 199 -0.61 -3.41 -15.64
C ARG A 199 -0.64 -3.70 -14.15
N GLY A 200 -1.47 -4.66 -13.75
CA GLY A 200 -1.58 -5.18 -12.40
C GLY A 200 -0.77 -6.46 -12.25
N TYR A 201 -0.11 -6.63 -11.11
CA TYR A 201 0.67 -7.81 -10.77
C TYR A 201 0.25 -8.32 -9.40
N ILE A 202 0.04 -9.63 -9.27
CA ILE A 202 -0.27 -10.28 -7.98
C ILE A 202 0.73 -11.42 -7.77
N THR A 203 1.45 -11.37 -6.67
CA THR A 203 2.27 -12.49 -6.16
C THR A 203 1.69 -12.93 -4.83
N VAL A 204 1.35 -14.21 -4.71
CA VAL A 204 0.97 -14.82 -3.44
C VAL A 204 1.93 -15.99 -3.24
N PRO A 205 2.84 -15.96 -2.26
CA PRO A 205 3.72 -17.09 -1.97
C PRO A 205 2.89 -18.37 -1.82
N SER A 206 3.38 -19.48 -2.38
CA SER A 206 2.71 -20.79 -2.52
C SER A 206 1.61 -20.89 -3.58
N TYR A 207 1.36 -19.83 -4.38
CA TYR A 207 0.49 -19.88 -5.56
C TYR A 207 1.25 -19.42 -6.78
N HIS A 208 1.09 -20.14 -7.90
CA HIS A 208 1.82 -19.83 -9.12
C HIS A 208 0.93 -19.74 -10.36
N GLY A 209 1.40 -18.96 -11.32
CA GLY A 209 0.82 -18.87 -12.65
C GLY A 209 -0.64 -18.41 -12.64
N VAL A 210 -1.45 -19.03 -13.50
CA VAL A 210 -2.85 -18.64 -13.75
C VAL A 210 -3.76 -18.96 -12.56
N GLU A 211 -3.40 -19.93 -11.72
CA GLU A 211 -4.18 -20.29 -10.53
C GLU A 211 -4.29 -19.11 -9.56
N THR A 212 -3.18 -18.40 -9.33
CA THR A 212 -3.15 -17.17 -8.52
C THR A 212 -4.19 -16.16 -9.02
N LEU A 213 -4.24 -15.93 -10.33
CA LEU A 213 -5.18 -14.97 -10.92
C LEU A 213 -6.63 -15.44 -10.83
N ARG A 214 -6.90 -16.72 -11.07
CA ARG A 214 -8.25 -17.29 -10.93
C ARG A 214 -8.80 -17.16 -9.51
N LEU A 215 -7.93 -17.28 -8.51
CA LEU A 215 -8.33 -17.19 -7.11
C LEU A 215 -8.49 -15.75 -6.63
N PHE A 216 -7.58 -14.86 -7.04
CA PHE A 216 -7.43 -13.54 -6.40
C PHE A 216 -7.80 -12.34 -7.28
N ALA A 217 -7.70 -12.45 -8.61
CA ALA A 217 -8.03 -11.35 -9.52
C ALA A 217 -9.54 -11.35 -9.85
N PRO A 218 -10.12 -10.18 -10.20
CA PRO A 218 -11.50 -10.10 -10.67
C PRO A 218 -11.74 -11.00 -11.90
N PRO A 219 -12.91 -11.67 -12.02
CA PRO A 219 -13.22 -12.51 -13.17
C PRO A 219 -13.13 -11.73 -14.50
N GLY A 220 -12.58 -12.38 -15.54
CA GLY A 220 -12.44 -11.78 -16.88
C GLY A 220 -11.33 -10.74 -17.02
N SER A 221 -10.59 -10.42 -15.96
CA SER A 221 -9.59 -9.34 -15.98
C SER A 221 -8.16 -9.79 -16.36
N PHE A 222 -7.97 -11.09 -16.59
CA PHE A 222 -6.67 -11.75 -16.83
C PHE A 222 -6.65 -12.66 -18.07
N GLN A 223 -7.69 -12.62 -18.90
CA GLN A 223 -7.82 -13.45 -20.11
C GLN A 223 -7.81 -12.57 -21.37
N GLY A 224 -7.23 -13.09 -22.45
CA GLY A 224 -7.20 -12.43 -23.77
C GLY A 224 -6.09 -11.38 -23.93
N SER A 225 -6.11 -10.69 -25.07
CA SER A 225 -5.13 -9.66 -25.43
C SER A 225 -5.21 -8.38 -24.59
N SER A 226 -6.29 -8.21 -23.82
CA SER A 226 -6.54 -7.07 -22.92
C SER A 226 -6.37 -7.43 -21.43
N ALA A 227 -5.68 -8.54 -21.12
CA ALA A 227 -5.42 -8.96 -19.74
C ALA A 227 -4.70 -7.86 -18.95
N ARG A 228 -5.37 -7.35 -17.92
CA ARG A 228 -4.89 -6.25 -17.07
C ARG A 228 -4.08 -6.76 -15.88
N TRP A 229 -4.42 -7.95 -15.39
CA TRP A 229 -3.75 -8.60 -14.28
C TRP A 229 -2.83 -9.72 -14.74
N GLN A 230 -1.63 -9.77 -14.16
CA GLN A 230 -0.60 -10.76 -14.41
C GLN A 230 -0.14 -11.40 -13.10
N SER A 231 0.25 -12.68 -13.17
CA SER A 231 0.81 -13.40 -12.02
C SER A 231 2.29 -13.10 -11.92
N GLY A 232 2.78 -12.82 -10.72
CA GLY A 232 4.17 -12.42 -10.47
C GLY A 232 4.31 -10.96 -10.06
N HIS A 233 5.44 -10.34 -10.43
CA HIS A 233 5.83 -9.02 -9.93
C HIS A 233 6.56 -8.16 -10.98
N PRO A 234 6.52 -6.82 -10.87
CA PRO A 234 7.19 -5.92 -11.81
C PRO A 234 8.65 -5.60 -11.46
N LEU A 235 9.27 -6.26 -10.47
CA LEU A 235 10.53 -5.82 -9.86
C LEU A 235 11.71 -5.65 -10.85
N LEU A 236 11.83 -6.53 -11.85
CA LEU A 236 12.85 -6.41 -12.89
C LEU A 236 12.60 -5.20 -13.80
N GLU A 237 11.36 -4.99 -14.22
CA GLU A 237 10.92 -3.82 -15.00
C GLU A 237 11.21 -2.51 -14.24
N LEU A 238 10.88 -2.47 -12.95
CA LEU A 238 11.16 -1.31 -12.10
C LEU A 238 12.66 -1.10 -11.89
N GLY A 239 13.43 -2.18 -11.78
CA GLY A 239 14.89 -2.13 -11.73
C GLY A 239 15.48 -1.48 -12.99
N GLN A 240 15.02 -1.85 -14.17
CA GLN A 240 15.46 -1.27 -15.44
C GLN A 240 15.15 0.22 -15.53
N VAL A 241 13.94 0.64 -15.13
CA VAL A 241 13.53 2.06 -15.10
C VAL A 241 14.42 2.90 -14.17
N ARG A 242 14.92 2.29 -13.10
CA ARG A 242 15.87 2.88 -12.16
C ARG A 242 17.33 2.81 -12.62
N GLY A 243 17.62 2.20 -13.79
CA GLY A 243 18.96 2.05 -14.34
C GLY A 243 19.81 0.98 -13.65
N LEU A 244 19.20 -0.05 -13.05
CA LEU A 244 19.95 -1.16 -12.46
C LEU A 244 20.60 -2.02 -13.55
N PRO A 245 21.87 -2.43 -13.38
CA PRO A 245 22.50 -3.38 -14.29
C PRO A 245 21.84 -4.77 -14.18
N PRO A 246 21.86 -5.60 -15.25
CA PRO A 246 21.26 -6.95 -15.22
C PRO A 246 21.80 -7.86 -14.12
N HIS A 247 23.05 -7.64 -13.68
CA HIS A 247 23.71 -8.43 -12.64
C HIS A 247 23.60 -7.80 -11.24
N ALA A 248 22.72 -6.82 -11.05
CA ALA A 248 22.49 -6.22 -9.73
C ALA A 248 22.07 -7.29 -8.71
N PRO A 249 22.53 -7.22 -7.45
CA PRO A 249 22.06 -8.13 -6.40
C PRO A 249 20.54 -8.03 -6.19
N ALA A 250 19.89 -9.15 -5.87
CA ALA A 250 18.44 -9.23 -5.67
C ALA A 250 17.91 -8.20 -4.65
N ARG A 251 18.68 -7.91 -3.58
CA ARG A 251 18.34 -6.90 -2.56
C ARG A 251 18.14 -5.47 -3.10
N CYS A 252 18.69 -5.15 -4.28
CA CYS A 252 18.55 -3.85 -4.92
C CYS A 252 17.23 -3.71 -5.70
N LEU A 253 16.57 -4.83 -6.02
CA LEU A 253 15.32 -4.89 -6.77
C LEU A 253 14.08 -4.79 -5.87
N LEU A 254 14.22 -5.13 -4.58
CA LEU A 254 13.11 -5.22 -3.64
C LEU A 254 12.91 -3.91 -2.85
N PRO A 255 11.70 -3.32 -2.84
CA PRO A 255 11.40 -2.15 -2.03
C PRO A 255 11.22 -2.53 -0.55
N ARG A 256 11.66 -1.65 0.35
CA ARG A 256 11.54 -1.77 1.81
C ARG A 256 10.47 -0.84 2.34
N PHE A 257 9.26 -1.37 2.53
CA PHE A 257 8.17 -0.64 3.16
C PHE A 257 8.11 -0.92 4.67
N PRO A 258 7.56 0.01 5.48
CA PRO A 258 7.34 -0.22 6.90
C PRO A 258 6.34 -1.36 7.13
N ASP A 259 6.56 -2.12 8.20
CA ASP A 259 5.71 -3.25 8.64
C ASP A 259 5.48 -4.36 7.59
N ASP A 260 6.31 -4.41 6.54
CA ASP A 260 6.16 -5.33 5.43
C ASP A 260 6.90 -6.66 5.67
N PRO A 261 6.24 -7.82 5.53
CA PRO A 261 6.89 -9.13 5.64
C PRO A 261 8.13 -9.28 4.75
N LYS A 262 8.10 -8.74 3.52
CA LYS A 262 9.24 -8.82 2.60
C LYS A 262 10.39 -7.94 3.07
N ALA A 263 10.11 -6.74 3.61
CA ALA A 263 11.14 -5.85 4.14
C ALA A 263 11.82 -6.45 5.38
N ARG A 264 11.04 -7.15 6.23
CA ARG A 264 11.60 -7.90 7.35
C ARG A 264 12.50 -9.04 6.88
N PHE A 265 12.07 -9.82 5.88
CA PHE A 265 12.88 -10.91 5.36
C PHE A 265 14.20 -10.41 4.74
N ILE A 266 14.14 -9.33 3.96
CA ILE A 266 15.33 -8.67 3.40
C ILE A 266 16.30 -8.24 4.51
N SER A 267 15.79 -7.82 5.67
CA SER A 267 16.62 -7.43 6.83
C SER A 267 17.31 -8.65 7.45
N ASP A 268 16.62 -9.77 7.60
CA ASP A 268 17.21 -11.03 8.07
C ASP A 268 18.34 -11.51 7.13
N LEU A 269 18.12 -11.40 5.81
CA LEU A 269 19.12 -11.77 4.81
C LEU A 269 20.32 -10.81 4.79
N ASP A 270 20.10 -9.52 5.04
CA ASP A 270 21.18 -8.55 5.19
C ASP A 270 22.01 -8.80 6.47
N ASP A 271 21.36 -9.28 7.54
CA ASP A 271 22.02 -9.71 8.77
C ASP A 271 22.96 -10.91 8.52
N GLU A 272 22.56 -11.88 7.69
CA GLU A 272 23.39 -13.05 7.32
C GLU A 272 24.76 -12.65 6.72
N VAL A 273 24.80 -11.51 6.03
CA VAL A 273 26.01 -11.00 5.35
C VAL A 273 26.67 -9.83 6.06
N GLY A 274 26.21 -9.49 7.27
CA GLY A 274 26.79 -8.43 8.10
C GLY A 274 26.68 -7.04 7.48
N LEU A 275 25.57 -6.76 6.77
CA LEU A 275 25.30 -5.46 6.17
C LEU A 275 24.54 -4.50 7.11
N VAL A 276 23.99 -5.01 8.21
CA VAL A 276 23.39 -4.20 9.27
C VAL A 276 24.50 -3.63 10.17
N GLU A 277 24.53 -2.30 10.31
CA GLU A 277 25.66 -1.54 10.89
C GLU A 277 25.91 -1.81 12.39
N GLU A 278 25.00 -2.50 13.08
CA GLU A 278 25.00 -2.62 14.56
C GLU A 278 25.62 -3.91 15.12
N ARG A 279 25.99 -4.92 14.30
CA ARG A 279 26.57 -6.18 14.80
C ARG A 279 28.08 -6.30 14.54
N LYS A 280 28.81 -6.85 15.52
CA LYS A 280 30.23 -7.23 15.41
C LYS A 280 30.40 -8.19 14.23
N VAL A 281 31.08 -7.72 13.19
CA VAL A 281 31.22 -8.40 11.89
C VAL A 281 32.10 -9.65 12.02
N THR A 282 31.54 -10.83 11.77
CA THR A 282 32.28 -12.10 11.60
C THR A 282 32.53 -12.45 10.13
N VAL A 283 31.99 -11.66 9.20
CA VAL A 283 32.00 -11.94 7.75
C VAL A 283 33.13 -11.17 7.04
N SER A 284 33.81 -11.79 6.09
CA SER A 284 34.92 -11.18 5.35
C SER A 284 34.49 -9.88 4.63
N PRO A 285 35.31 -8.81 4.66
CA PRO A 285 35.01 -7.51 4.04
C PRO A 285 34.63 -7.59 2.55
N SER A 286 35.17 -8.59 1.83
CA SER A 286 34.91 -8.86 0.41
C SER A 286 33.46 -9.28 0.14
N LYS A 287 32.86 -10.11 1.01
CA LYS A 287 31.45 -10.54 0.90
C LYS A 287 30.51 -9.37 1.22
N ARG A 288 30.85 -8.55 2.21
CA ARG A 288 30.10 -7.32 2.51
C ARG A 288 30.12 -6.34 1.33
N LYS A 289 31.23 -6.28 0.59
CA LYS A 289 31.39 -5.41 -0.57
C LYS A 289 30.60 -5.87 -1.81
N SER A 290 30.26 -7.16 -1.92
CA SER A 290 29.46 -7.66 -3.06
C SER A 290 27.96 -7.43 -2.89
N GLY A 291 27.48 -7.29 -1.65
CA GLY A 291 26.06 -7.07 -1.33
C GLY A 291 25.15 -8.21 -1.80
N ARG A 292 25.67 -9.42 -2.01
CA ARG A 292 24.89 -10.61 -2.37
C ARG A 292 24.64 -11.44 -1.13
N TRP A 293 23.41 -11.92 -0.94
CA TRP A 293 23.07 -12.83 0.14
C TRP A 293 23.72 -14.21 -0.05
N THR A 294 23.91 -14.93 1.06
CA THR A 294 24.55 -16.25 1.04
C THR A 294 23.56 -17.33 0.61
N SER A 295 22.34 -17.28 1.12
CA SER A 295 21.28 -18.27 0.91
C SER A 295 20.48 -18.06 -0.37
N ILE A 296 20.29 -16.80 -0.79
CA ILE A 296 19.40 -16.41 -1.89
C ILE A 296 20.17 -15.62 -2.95
N HIS A 297 20.05 -16.04 -4.21
CA HIS A 297 20.87 -15.48 -5.31
C HIS A 297 20.09 -14.67 -6.34
N ASP A 298 18.80 -14.93 -6.49
CA ASP A 298 17.90 -14.27 -7.44
C ASP A 298 16.53 -13.99 -6.80
N LEU A 299 15.60 -13.43 -7.59
CA LEU A 299 14.25 -13.12 -7.13
C LEU A 299 13.38 -14.37 -7.00
N ASP A 300 13.60 -15.39 -7.82
CA ASP A 300 12.78 -16.60 -7.80
C ASP A 300 13.02 -17.38 -6.50
N MET A 301 14.30 -17.58 -6.12
CA MET A 301 14.68 -18.15 -4.83
C MET A 301 14.20 -17.28 -3.66
N PHE A 302 14.16 -15.95 -3.81
CA PHE A 302 13.63 -15.06 -2.78
C PHE A 302 12.14 -15.34 -2.53
N TRP A 303 11.35 -15.46 -3.60
CA TRP A 303 9.91 -15.72 -3.48
C TRP A 303 9.60 -17.15 -3.03
N GLU A 304 10.39 -18.13 -3.43
CA GLU A 304 10.31 -19.50 -2.91
C GLU A 304 10.64 -19.53 -1.41
N ALA A 305 11.71 -18.85 -0.97
CA ALA A 305 12.05 -18.77 0.44
C ALA A 305 11.01 -17.97 1.26
N MET A 306 10.31 -17.01 0.65
CA MET A 306 9.22 -16.27 1.28
C MET A 306 8.03 -17.16 1.67
N GLU A 307 7.84 -18.32 1.03
CA GLU A 307 6.77 -19.27 1.34
C GLU A 307 6.93 -19.89 2.73
N PHE A 308 8.17 -20.13 3.15
CA PHE A 308 8.51 -20.75 4.43
C PHE A 308 8.51 -19.76 5.60
N ARG A 309 8.24 -18.47 5.33
CA ARG A 309 8.16 -17.45 6.38
C ARG A 309 6.88 -17.66 7.19
N GLN A 310 6.94 -17.36 8.48
CA GLN A 310 5.79 -17.51 9.39
C GLN A 310 4.56 -16.70 8.96
N GLU A 311 4.76 -15.60 8.20
CA GLU A 311 3.66 -14.81 7.65
C GLU A 311 2.93 -15.52 6.50
N CYS A 312 3.59 -16.43 5.79
CA CYS A 312 3.11 -17.09 4.57
C CYS A 312 2.88 -18.60 4.74
N SER A 313 3.08 -19.13 5.94
CA SER A 313 2.99 -20.56 6.24
C SER A 313 1.97 -20.84 7.35
N SER A 314 1.74 -22.12 7.68
CA SER A 314 0.83 -22.53 8.76
C SER A 314 -0.61 -22.01 8.58
N GLY A 315 -1.11 -22.04 7.34
CA GLY A 315 -2.47 -21.60 7.00
C GLY A 315 -2.61 -20.08 6.79
N ARG A 316 -1.56 -19.31 7.01
CA ARG A 316 -1.51 -17.88 6.70
C ARG A 316 -1.12 -17.65 5.24
N VAL A 317 -1.66 -16.61 4.63
CA VAL A 317 -1.36 -16.23 3.25
C VAL A 317 -1.13 -14.71 3.19
N VAL A 318 -0.15 -14.26 2.41
CA VAL A 318 0.08 -12.83 2.15
C VAL A 318 0.09 -12.60 0.65
N GLY A 319 -0.70 -11.65 0.16
CA GLY A 319 -0.68 -11.26 -1.25
C GLY A 319 0.04 -9.94 -1.45
N PHE A 320 1.07 -9.93 -2.29
CA PHE A 320 1.74 -8.72 -2.73
C PHE A 320 1.13 -8.26 -4.05
N ILE A 321 0.66 -7.01 -4.09
CA ILE A 321 -0.06 -6.46 -5.22
C ILE A 321 0.62 -5.19 -5.70
N TRP A 322 0.77 -5.07 -7.03
CA TRP A 322 1.28 -3.88 -7.70
C TRP A 322 0.34 -3.47 -8.82
N LEU A 323 0.16 -2.17 -9.00
CA LEU A 323 -0.40 -1.57 -10.19
C LEU A 323 0.63 -0.59 -10.75
N VAL A 324 1.16 -0.90 -11.92
CA VAL A 324 2.15 -0.09 -12.63
C VAL A 324 1.45 0.73 -13.70
N ILE A 325 1.68 2.04 -13.67
CA ILE A 325 1.21 2.98 -14.68
C ILE A 325 2.44 3.54 -15.39
N SER A 326 2.61 3.15 -16.65
CA SER A 326 3.66 3.63 -17.53
C SER A 326 3.11 4.79 -18.37
N PRO A 327 3.70 5.98 -18.30
CA PRO A 327 3.36 7.05 -19.23
C PRO A 327 3.80 6.67 -20.64
N GLU A 328 3.10 7.14 -21.67
CA GLU A 328 3.55 6.92 -23.05
C GLU A 328 4.96 7.47 -23.22
N SER A 329 5.84 6.62 -23.73
CA SER A 329 7.10 7.08 -24.31
C SER A 329 6.75 7.93 -25.52
N SER A 330 7.10 9.21 -25.52
CA SER A 330 7.47 9.85 -26.78
C SER A 330 8.58 8.99 -27.37
N ASP A 331 8.33 8.39 -28.54
CA ASP A 331 9.21 7.46 -29.24
C ASP A 331 10.70 7.80 -29.10
N ASP A 332 11.41 7.01 -28.30
CA ASP A 332 12.88 6.89 -28.38
C ASP A 332 13.35 5.44 -28.13
N ALA A 333 12.42 4.48 -28.24
CA ALA A 333 12.67 3.04 -28.08
C ALA A 333 12.82 2.31 -29.43
N SER A 334 13.16 3.04 -30.50
CA SER A 334 13.29 2.51 -31.88
C SER A 334 14.72 2.59 -32.41
N LEU A 335 15.75 2.31 -31.59
CA LEU A 335 17.15 2.25 -32.07
C LEU A 335 17.99 1.10 -31.49
N VAL A 336 17.37 0.03 -31.00
CA VAL A 336 18.10 -1.16 -30.51
C VAL A 336 17.52 -2.45 -31.07
N THR A 337 17.42 -2.55 -32.39
CA THR A 337 17.40 -3.86 -33.07
C THR A 337 17.94 -3.69 -34.50
N ALA A 338 19.28 -3.71 -34.65
CA ALA A 338 20.00 -4.21 -35.84
C ALA A 338 21.46 -3.73 -35.85
N VAL A 339 22.33 -4.30 -35.01
CA VAL A 339 23.76 -4.41 -35.37
C VAL A 339 24.34 -5.69 -34.77
N THR A 340 24.15 -6.81 -35.43
CA THR A 340 24.99 -8.00 -35.29
C THR A 340 24.89 -8.82 -36.57
N ALA A 341 25.65 -8.41 -37.59
CA ALA A 341 26.20 -9.28 -38.63
C ALA A 341 27.08 -8.46 -39.59
N ASN A 342 28.40 -8.77 -39.58
CA ASN A 342 29.39 -8.62 -40.65
C ASN A 342 29.72 -7.18 -41.10
N GLY A 343 30.97 -6.75 -41.33
CA GLY A 343 32.24 -7.42 -41.55
C GLY A 343 32.98 -6.69 -42.69
N ILE A 344 34.12 -6.08 -42.34
CA ILE A 344 35.27 -5.71 -43.20
C ILE A 344 35.06 -4.63 -44.30
N GLY A 345 35.81 -3.53 -44.18
CA GLY A 345 36.08 -2.59 -45.28
C GLY A 345 36.73 -1.27 -44.82
N SER A 346 38.02 -1.11 -45.08
CA SER A 346 38.78 0.15 -45.03
C SER A 346 39.64 0.20 -46.31
N PRO A 347 40.26 1.32 -46.71
CA PRO A 347 40.02 2.74 -46.43
C PRO A 347 39.98 3.59 -47.73
N THR A 348 39.50 4.85 -47.69
CA THR A 348 40.09 5.91 -48.54
C THR A 348 39.90 7.32 -47.96
N THR A 349 40.99 8.06 -48.07
CA THR A 349 41.32 9.42 -47.67
C THR A 349 40.48 10.53 -48.33
N ARG A 350 40.26 11.66 -47.62
CA ARG A 350 40.45 13.02 -48.14
C ARG A 350 40.66 14.05 -47.01
N LYS A 351 41.75 14.83 -47.18
CA LYS A 351 42.28 15.91 -46.31
C LYS A 351 41.55 17.25 -46.52
N LYS A 352 41.53 18.08 -45.46
CA LYS A 352 41.88 19.52 -45.35
C LYS A 352 41.21 20.08 -44.07
N SER A 353 41.76 20.98 -43.25
CA SER A 353 43.05 21.67 -43.16
C SER A 353 43.14 22.36 -41.79
N ASN A 354 44.37 22.63 -41.36
CA ASN A 354 44.84 23.12 -40.06
C ASN A 354 44.25 24.45 -39.54
N GLY A 355 44.22 24.55 -38.21
CA GLY A 355 44.32 25.77 -37.42
C GLY A 355 44.75 25.43 -35.99
N SER A 356 46.05 25.54 -35.69
CA SER A 356 46.66 25.19 -34.40
C SER A 356 46.51 26.30 -33.36
N CYS A 357 46.36 25.93 -32.07
CA CYS A 357 46.98 26.62 -30.95
C CYS A 357 47.25 25.61 -29.82
N SER A 358 48.52 25.46 -29.47
CA SER A 358 49.01 24.58 -28.40
C SER A 358 48.79 25.20 -27.03
N HIS A 359 48.35 24.43 -26.03
CA HIS A 359 48.83 24.61 -24.66
C HIS A 359 48.91 23.27 -23.92
N ARG A 360 50.07 23.08 -23.30
CA ARG A 360 50.59 21.85 -22.71
C ARG A 360 49.88 21.49 -21.40
N ASN A 361 49.71 20.19 -21.21
CA ASN A 361 49.36 19.52 -19.96
C ASN A 361 50.37 19.86 -18.85
N VAL A 362 49.90 20.39 -17.72
CA VAL A 362 50.65 20.48 -16.46
C VAL A 362 49.84 19.78 -15.36
N LYS A 363 50.44 18.74 -14.79
CA LYS A 363 49.93 18.02 -13.60
C LYS A 363 50.09 18.92 -12.36
N PRO A 364 49.12 19.02 -11.44
CA PRO A 364 49.30 19.79 -10.21
C PRO A 364 50.13 19.00 -9.19
N SER A 365 51.24 19.61 -8.74
CA SER A 365 52.10 19.11 -7.66
C SER A 365 51.55 19.53 -6.28
N SER A 366 51.73 18.67 -5.29
CA SER A 366 51.29 18.84 -3.90
C SER A 366 52.02 19.98 -3.19
N ILE A 367 51.28 20.99 -2.72
CA ILE A 367 51.80 22.06 -1.85
C ILE A 367 51.96 21.52 -0.42
N LYS A 368 53.19 21.39 0.06
CA LYS A 368 53.50 21.11 1.47
C LYS A 368 53.19 22.35 2.31
N ARG A 369 52.30 22.23 3.31
CA ARG A 369 51.98 23.30 4.27
C ARG A 369 53.16 23.53 5.24
N LYS A 370 53.59 24.78 5.40
CA LYS A 370 54.58 25.18 6.43
C LYS A 370 53.95 25.10 7.82
N LYS A 371 54.67 24.56 8.81
CA LYS A 371 54.27 24.59 10.22
C LYS A 371 54.50 25.99 10.78
N LEU A 372 53.49 26.56 11.46
CA LEU A 372 53.59 27.82 12.18
C LEU A 372 54.20 27.56 13.57
N SER A 373 55.30 28.23 13.89
CA SER A 373 55.93 28.22 15.22
C SER A 373 55.86 29.61 15.84
N GLY A 374 55.27 29.71 17.03
CA GLY A 374 55.19 30.92 17.84
C GLY A 374 54.25 30.74 19.05
N PRO A 375 54.35 31.56 20.12
CA PRO A 375 53.48 31.48 21.29
C PRO A 375 52.00 31.65 20.92
N ILE A 376 51.15 30.75 21.40
CA ILE A 376 49.71 30.76 21.13
C ILE A 376 49.06 31.85 21.98
N ILE A 377 48.56 32.92 21.34
CA ILE A 377 47.77 33.95 22.01
C ILE A 377 46.30 33.47 22.08
N PRO A 378 45.74 33.18 23.26
CA PRO A 378 44.35 32.73 23.37
C PRO A 378 43.39 33.86 23.05
N ARG A 379 42.49 33.64 22.07
CA ARG A 379 41.37 34.54 21.80
C ARG A 379 40.21 34.22 22.72
N LYS A 380 39.57 35.25 23.29
CA LYS A 380 38.33 35.11 24.06
C LYS A 380 37.20 34.57 23.16
N PRO A 381 36.34 33.67 23.64
CA PRO A 381 35.27 33.08 22.84
C PRO A 381 34.26 34.15 22.41
N ARG A 382 34.04 34.29 21.10
CA ARG A 382 32.92 35.09 20.56
C ARG A 382 31.64 34.29 20.76
N LEU A 383 30.74 34.79 21.59
CA LEU A 383 29.36 34.29 21.68
C LEU A 383 28.73 34.41 20.28
N LYS A 384 28.35 33.26 19.72
CA LYS A 384 27.70 33.18 18.42
C LYS A 384 26.26 33.65 18.60
N GLY A 385 26.04 34.96 18.43
CA GLY A 385 24.69 35.52 18.30
C GLY A 385 23.98 34.82 17.14
N VAL A 386 22.79 34.31 17.42
CA VAL A 386 21.89 33.75 16.41
C VAL A 386 21.39 34.90 15.54
N GLY A 387 22.17 35.23 14.51
CA GLY A 387 21.74 36.13 13.44
C GLY A 387 20.89 35.33 12.46
N VAL A 388 19.57 35.44 12.60
CA VAL A 388 18.61 34.98 11.59
C VAL A 388 18.77 35.89 10.36
N SER A 389 19.37 35.37 9.30
CA SER A 389 19.36 36.01 7.98
C SER A 389 17.97 35.84 7.36
N LEU A 390 17.06 36.75 7.67
CA LEU A 390 15.81 36.93 6.94
C LEU A 390 16.13 37.62 5.61
N SER A 391 16.51 36.81 4.62
CA SER A 391 16.47 37.23 3.22
C SER A 391 15.01 37.18 2.77
N ARG A 392 14.44 38.37 2.54
CA ARG A 392 13.18 38.62 1.83
C ARG A 392 13.12 37.79 0.54
N ASP A 393 12.32 36.74 0.55
CA ASP A 393 11.55 36.35 -0.63
C ASP A 393 10.12 36.88 -0.42
N SER A 394 9.66 37.57 -1.46
CA SER A 394 8.43 38.34 -1.52
C SER A 394 7.19 37.46 -1.59
N ASP A 395 6.24 37.85 -0.73
CA ASP A 395 4.78 37.74 -0.89
C ASP A 395 4.14 36.35 -0.78
N GLY A 396 3.71 36.03 0.45
CA GLY A 396 2.82 34.94 0.79
C GLY A 396 2.39 35.11 2.25
N SER A 397 1.18 35.61 2.46
CA SER A 397 0.55 35.80 3.78
C SER A 397 0.70 34.55 4.68
N PRO A 398 0.86 34.70 6.02
CA PRO A 398 0.95 33.58 6.97
C PRO A 398 -0.28 32.66 7.01
N HIS A 399 -1.36 33.02 6.30
CA HIS A 399 -2.61 32.26 6.22
C HIS A 399 -2.78 31.49 4.91
N SER A 400 -1.78 31.50 4.01
CA SER A 400 -1.90 30.81 2.71
C SER A 400 -1.79 29.27 2.78
N TRP A 401 -1.55 28.70 3.97
CA TRP A 401 -1.45 27.24 4.17
C TRP A 401 -2.78 26.58 4.54
N LEU A 402 -3.86 27.36 4.64
CA LEU A 402 -5.21 26.85 4.52
C LEU A 402 -5.40 26.37 3.08
N SER A 403 -4.76 25.24 2.80
CA SER A 403 -5.07 24.35 1.68
C SER A 403 -6.58 24.28 1.64
N GLN A 404 -7.17 24.58 0.49
CA GLN A 404 -8.62 24.58 0.32
C GLN A 404 -9.19 23.36 1.06
N PRO A 405 -10.28 23.47 1.85
CA PRO A 405 -10.90 22.34 2.56
C PRO A 405 -11.22 21.14 1.63
N GLN A 406 -11.14 21.37 0.32
CA GLN A 406 -11.26 20.42 -0.77
C GLN A 406 -10.05 19.47 -0.97
N GLN A 407 -8.87 19.71 -0.37
CA GLN A 407 -7.61 18.97 -0.66
C GLN A 407 -6.87 18.41 0.58
N GLY A 408 -7.45 18.53 1.78
CA GLY A 408 -6.87 18.04 3.03
C GLY A 408 -5.93 19.03 3.73
N VAL A 409 -5.59 18.73 4.99
CA VAL A 409 -4.72 19.57 5.82
C VAL A 409 -3.29 19.06 5.81
N VAL A 410 -2.35 19.97 5.68
CA VAL A 410 -0.92 19.69 5.75
C VAL A 410 -0.42 19.87 7.18
N LEU A 411 0.07 18.80 7.79
CA LEU A 411 0.67 18.78 9.13
C LEU A 411 2.20 18.74 9.06
N SER A 412 2.85 19.18 10.13
CA SER A 412 4.24 18.82 10.38
C SER A 412 4.36 17.30 10.60
N ARG A 413 5.58 16.76 10.43
CA ARG A 413 5.84 15.33 10.68
C ARG A 413 5.47 14.94 12.11
N ASP A 414 5.95 15.70 13.08
CA ASP A 414 5.65 15.47 14.50
C ASP A 414 4.15 15.59 14.81
N GLY A 415 3.45 16.49 14.12
CA GLY A 415 1.99 16.62 14.23
C GLY A 415 1.25 15.41 13.68
N TYR A 416 1.69 14.89 12.54
CA TYR A 416 1.15 13.65 11.95
C TYR A 416 1.43 12.43 12.82
N ASP A 417 2.66 12.30 13.34
CA ASP A 417 3.03 11.19 14.21
C ASP A 417 2.22 11.23 15.51
N LYS A 418 2.01 12.41 16.10
CA LYS A 418 1.13 12.60 17.27
C LYS A 418 -0.33 12.26 16.98
N SER A 419 -0.86 12.64 15.82
CA SER A 419 -2.26 12.34 15.47
C SER A 419 -2.48 10.86 15.21
N MET A 420 -1.50 10.18 14.59
CA MET A 420 -1.50 8.73 14.40
C MET A 420 -1.37 8.00 15.74
N GLN A 421 -0.42 8.39 16.59
CA GLN A 421 -0.27 7.82 17.94
C GLN A 421 -1.52 8.00 18.79
N THR A 422 -2.16 9.17 18.71
CA THR A 422 -3.43 9.41 19.39
C THR A 422 -4.47 8.42 18.90
N LEU A 423 -4.62 8.24 17.58
CA LEU A 423 -5.59 7.28 17.03
C LEU A 423 -5.35 5.84 17.52
N LEU A 424 -4.08 5.42 17.56
CA LEU A 424 -3.66 4.09 17.99
C LEU A 424 -3.76 3.85 19.51
N ASN A 425 -3.95 4.90 20.30
CA ASN A 425 -4.11 4.82 21.76
C ASN A 425 -5.57 5.02 22.21
N LEU A 426 -6.50 5.18 21.27
CA LEU A 426 -7.93 5.27 21.53
C LEU A 426 -8.59 3.89 21.49
N ASP A 427 -9.85 3.83 21.90
CA ASP A 427 -10.65 2.60 21.94
C ASP A 427 -11.92 2.75 21.10
N PHE A 428 -12.25 1.69 20.36
CA PHE A 428 -13.38 1.58 19.45
C PHE A 428 -14.23 0.32 19.69
N GLY A 429 -14.10 -0.35 20.85
CA GLY A 429 -14.88 -1.57 21.15
C GLY A 429 -16.38 -1.32 21.38
N ASN A 430 -16.73 -0.16 21.94
CA ASN A 430 -18.11 0.20 22.27
C ASN A 430 -18.54 1.50 21.59
N ARG A 431 -19.82 1.64 21.24
CA ARG A 431 -20.36 2.84 20.58
C ARG A 431 -20.01 4.13 21.32
N SER A 432 -20.34 4.21 22.62
CA SER A 432 -20.14 5.43 23.41
C SER A 432 -18.66 5.81 23.50
N VAL A 433 -17.78 4.81 23.69
CA VAL A 433 -16.33 4.99 23.73
C VAL A 433 -15.80 5.42 22.36
N ALA A 434 -16.27 4.81 21.27
CA ALA A 434 -15.89 5.17 19.91
C ALA A 434 -16.29 6.60 19.53
N GLN A 435 -17.46 7.08 19.97
CA GLN A 435 -17.90 8.47 19.80
C GLN A 435 -16.98 9.43 20.56
N GLU A 436 -16.63 9.12 21.81
CA GLU A 436 -15.70 9.92 22.59
C GLU A 436 -14.29 9.91 21.99
N SER A 437 -13.81 8.75 21.56
CA SER A 437 -12.54 8.57 20.83
C SER A 437 -12.51 9.40 19.56
N THR A 438 -13.60 9.38 18.78
CA THR A 438 -13.74 10.20 17.57
C THR A 438 -13.60 11.68 17.90
N ARG A 439 -14.32 12.18 18.92
CA ARG A 439 -14.21 13.58 19.37
C ARG A 439 -12.80 13.93 19.86
N LYS A 440 -12.18 13.06 20.66
CA LYS A 440 -10.81 13.23 21.18
C LYS A 440 -9.79 13.34 20.04
N TRP A 441 -9.88 12.45 19.05
CA TRP A 441 -9.00 12.47 17.90
C TRP A 441 -9.18 13.74 17.06
N VAL A 442 -10.44 14.12 16.76
CA VAL A 442 -10.73 15.35 16.00
C VAL A 442 -10.24 16.59 16.76
N ALA A 443 -10.47 16.67 18.07
CA ALA A 443 -9.99 17.79 18.90
C ALA A 443 -8.45 17.86 18.91
N ASN A 444 -7.76 16.72 19.04
CA ASN A 444 -6.31 16.64 19.01
C ASN A 444 -5.74 17.17 17.68
N VAL A 445 -6.26 16.69 16.55
CA VAL A 445 -5.80 17.14 15.23
C VAL A 445 -6.12 18.63 15.03
N THR A 446 -7.33 19.06 15.40
CA THR A 446 -7.74 20.48 15.32
C THR A 446 -6.77 21.38 16.09
N SER A 447 -6.35 20.96 17.29
CA SER A 447 -5.34 21.67 18.08
C SER A 447 -3.97 21.71 17.42
N ILE A 448 -3.57 20.65 16.70
CA ILE A 448 -2.29 20.60 15.97
C ILE A 448 -2.32 21.52 14.75
N CYS A 449 -3.45 21.60 14.05
CA CYS A 449 -3.63 22.42 12.85
C CYS A 449 -3.76 23.93 13.16
N GLY A 450 -4.16 24.28 14.39
CA GLY A 450 -4.52 25.67 14.74
C GLY A 450 -5.74 26.19 13.98
N ALA A 451 -6.62 25.30 13.51
CA ALA A 451 -7.83 25.60 12.75
C ALA A 451 -9.08 25.28 13.58
N THR A 452 -10.27 25.68 13.12
CA THR A 452 -11.54 25.19 13.67
C THR A 452 -11.86 23.81 13.11
N ALA A 453 -12.59 22.96 13.83
CA ALA A 453 -12.93 21.60 13.37
C ALA A 453 -13.66 21.60 12.01
N ASP A 454 -14.49 22.61 11.77
CA ASP A 454 -15.25 22.77 10.52
C ASP A 454 -14.38 23.22 9.35
N ALA A 455 -13.21 23.81 9.59
CA ALA A 455 -12.35 24.33 8.53
C ALA A 455 -11.63 23.22 7.74
N TRP A 456 -11.55 22.00 8.29
CA TRP A 456 -10.80 20.90 7.68
C TRP A 456 -11.59 19.59 7.55
N VAL A 457 -12.92 19.68 7.68
CA VAL A 457 -13.83 18.59 7.45
C VAL A 457 -14.52 18.75 6.11
N MET A 458 -14.64 17.66 5.37
CA MET A 458 -15.37 17.59 4.12
C MET A 458 -16.65 16.80 4.34
N THR A 459 -17.79 17.48 4.40
CA THR A 459 -19.10 16.84 4.48
C THR A 459 -19.54 16.38 3.10
N VAL A 460 -19.68 15.08 2.92
CA VAL A 460 -20.05 14.43 1.65
C VAL A 460 -21.42 13.79 1.78
N SER A 461 -22.25 13.93 0.74
CA SER A 461 -23.49 13.20 0.57
C SER A 461 -23.37 12.40 -0.73
N GLY A 462 -23.61 11.09 -0.67
CA GLY A 462 -23.60 10.25 -1.85
C GLY A 462 -24.77 10.54 -2.79
N GLU A 463 -24.50 10.43 -4.08
CA GLU A 463 -25.43 10.65 -5.20
C GLU A 463 -25.54 9.41 -6.10
N SER A 464 -24.80 8.34 -5.79
CA SER A 464 -24.80 7.13 -6.60
C SER A 464 -26.07 6.33 -6.35
N ILE A 465 -27.00 6.38 -7.32
CA ILE A 465 -28.13 5.46 -7.39
C ILE A 465 -27.55 4.12 -7.80
N ALA A 466 -27.45 3.18 -6.87
CA ALA A 466 -27.20 1.80 -7.22
C ALA A 466 -28.38 1.33 -8.09
N ASN A 467 -28.14 1.00 -9.36
CA ASN A 467 -29.10 0.22 -10.14
C ASN A 467 -29.34 -1.07 -9.33
N GLN A 468 -30.48 -1.15 -8.65
CA GLN A 468 -30.91 -2.36 -8.02
C GLN A 468 -31.02 -3.39 -9.14
N ALA A 469 -30.13 -4.38 -9.14
CA ALA A 469 -30.44 -5.62 -9.82
C ALA A 469 -31.77 -6.09 -9.23
N GLU A 470 -32.78 -6.23 -10.09
CA GLU A 470 -34.11 -6.69 -9.73
C GLU A 470 -34.03 -7.90 -8.80
N GLY A 471 -34.91 -7.89 -7.79
CA GLY A 471 -34.98 -8.93 -6.78
C GLY A 471 -35.14 -10.31 -7.41
N LEU A 472 -34.22 -11.21 -7.07
CA LEU A 472 -34.46 -12.64 -7.16
C LEU A 472 -34.96 -13.11 -5.80
N GLN A 473 -36.25 -13.42 -5.79
CA GLN A 473 -36.95 -14.16 -4.76
C GLN A 473 -36.18 -15.42 -4.37
N ASP A 474 -36.31 -15.72 -3.08
CA ASP A 474 -36.01 -16.97 -2.43
C ASP A 474 -36.45 -18.16 -3.30
N SER A 475 -35.50 -18.81 -3.95
CA SER A 475 -35.69 -20.12 -4.57
C SER A 475 -34.53 -21.01 -4.17
N ARG A 476 -34.83 -21.92 -3.23
CA ARG A 476 -34.07 -23.16 -3.01
C ARG A 476 -33.88 -23.85 -4.36
N SER A 477 -32.72 -23.65 -4.96
CA SER A 477 -32.22 -24.50 -6.03
C SER A 477 -30.91 -25.12 -5.54
N SER A 478 -30.99 -26.42 -5.28
CA SER A 478 -29.88 -27.30 -4.99
C SER A 478 -28.83 -27.18 -6.08
N VAL A 479 -27.66 -26.64 -5.74
CA VAL A 479 -26.49 -26.73 -6.61
C VAL A 479 -25.99 -28.16 -6.56
N ASN A 480 -26.14 -28.86 -7.69
CA ASN A 480 -25.56 -30.18 -7.92
C ASN A 480 -24.03 -30.06 -8.01
N ASP A 481 -23.34 -30.47 -6.94
CA ASP A 481 -21.93 -30.80 -6.98
C ASP A 481 -21.72 -32.05 -7.85
N LEU A 482 -21.42 -31.84 -9.13
CA LEU A 482 -20.88 -32.89 -10.01
C LEU A 482 -19.37 -33.04 -9.74
N ASN A 483 -19.03 -33.63 -8.59
CA ASN A 483 -17.69 -34.15 -8.37
C ASN A 483 -17.76 -35.45 -7.55
N GLY A 484 -17.91 -36.58 -8.24
CA GLY A 484 -17.94 -37.88 -7.58
C GLY A 484 -18.46 -39.03 -8.43
N ALA A 485 -17.74 -39.38 -9.50
CA ALA A 485 -18.02 -40.61 -10.24
C ALA A 485 -16.73 -41.39 -10.53
N ILE A 486 -16.20 -42.08 -9.50
CA ILE A 486 -15.43 -43.32 -9.70
C ILE A 486 -16.12 -44.42 -8.90
N ARG A 487 -16.77 -45.31 -9.67
CA ARG A 487 -17.55 -46.48 -9.22
C ARG A 487 -16.64 -47.51 -8.55
N LYS A 488 -17.00 -47.96 -7.34
CA LYS A 488 -16.71 -49.33 -6.88
C LYS A 488 -18.01 -50.11 -6.74
N LYS A 489 -18.07 -51.16 -7.56
CA LYS A 489 -19.13 -52.15 -7.74
C LYS A 489 -19.35 -52.98 -6.46
N ARG A 490 -20.60 -53.11 -6.00
CA ARG A 490 -21.16 -54.36 -5.45
C ARG A 490 -22.69 -54.32 -5.53
N LYS A 491 -23.22 -55.51 -5.79
CA LYS A 491 -24.56 -55.81 -6.31
C LYS A 491 -25.57 -55.99 -5.17
N ALA A 492 -26.78 -55.60 -5.51
CA ALA A 492 -28.05 -55.48 -4.80
C ALA A 492 -28.59 -56.72 -4.06
N ILE A 493 -29.75 -56.46 -3.42
CA ILE A 493 -30.97 -57.28 -3.20
C ILE A 493 -31.24 -57.39 -1.69
N ASP A 494 -32.42 -57.16 -1.13
CA ASP A 494 -33.73 -56.62 -1.55
C ASP A 494 -34.58 -56.56 -0.27
N GLU A 495 -35.78 -56.00 -0.39
CA GLU A 495 -36.97 -56.25 0.42
C GLU A 495 -37.38 -55.29 1.55
N THR A 496 -38.36 -54.48 1.15
CA THR A 496 -39.75 -54.40 1.68
C THR A 496 -40.08 -53.65 2.97
N ALA A 497 -41.06 -52.77 2.76
CA ALA A 497 -42.28 -52.56 3.55
C ALA A 497 -42.29 -51.53 4.70
N ASN A 498 -43.09 -50.50 4.43
CA ASN A 498 -44.22 -50.04 5.25
C ASN A 498 -44.01 -49.00 6.36
N THR A 499 -44.41 -47.77 5.99
CA THR A 499 -45.49 -46.96 6.57
C THR A 499 -45.52 -46.64 8.07
N VAL A 500 -45.48 -45.32 8.34
CA VAL A 500 -46.34 -44.56 9.26
C VAL A 500 -46.10 -44.83 10.76
N ASP A 501 -45.58 -43.85 11.51
CA ASP A 501 -46.44 -42.85 12.15
C ASP A 501 -45.65 -41.72 12.83
N SER A 502 -46.34 -40.61 13.00
CA SER A 502 -45.88 -39.40 13.69
C SER A 502 -46.12 -39.54 15.18
N GLN A 503 -45.17 -39.12 16.04
CA GLN A 503 -45.48 -38.30 17.23
C GLN A 503 -44.23 -37.79 17.95
N SER A 504 -44.37 -36.53 18.36
CA SER A 504 -43.54 -35.70 19.23
C SER A 504 -43.18 -36.34 20.58
N PHE A 505 -41.98 -36.06 21.11
CA PHE A 505 -41.79 -35.36 22.40
C PHE A 505 -40.30 -35.12 22.70
N SER A 506 -40.04 -33.91 23.23
CA SER A 506 -38.94 -33.44 24.08
C SER A 506 -37.74 -34.36 24.38
N SER A 507 -36.53 -33.82 24.21
CA SER A 507 -35.58 -33.50 25.30
C SER A 507 -34.16 -33.34 24.75
N ALA A 508 -33.43 -32.34 25.25
CA ALA A 508 -32.00 -32.15 24.99
C ALA A 508 -31.18 -33.37 25.46
N PRO A 509 -29.97 -33.58 24.90
CA PRO A 509 -28.83 -33.67 25.81
C PRO A 509 -27.54 -33.00 25.30
N THR A 510 -26.97 -32.19 26.20
CA THR A 510 -25.59 -32.22 26.71
C THR A 510 -24.41 -32.56 25.79
N VAL A 511 -23.49 -31.59 25.78
CA VAL A 511 -22.10 -31.58 25.32
C VAL A 511 -21.25 -32.62 26.09
N ASN A 512 -20.48 -33.45 25.38
CA ASN A 512 -19.44 -34.31 25.96
C ASN A 512 -18.04 -33.73 25.70
N ILE A 513 -17.39 -33.28 26.78
CA ILE A 513 -15.98 -32.91 26.86
C ILE A 513 -15.19 -34.16 27.22
N LEU A 514 -14.25 -34.59 26.37
CA LEU A 514 -13.34 -35.70 26.68
C LEU A 514 -12.12 -35.17 27.46
N ALA A 515 -12.05 -35.52 28.73
CA ALA A 515 -10.87 -35.35 29.57
C ALA A 515 -9.82 -36.42 29.28
N SER A 516 -8.57 -35.99 29.26
CA SER A 516 -7.36 -36.78 29.13
C SER A 516 -6.92 -37.37 30.48
N SER A 517 -6.15 -38.47 30.39
CA SER A 517 -5.39 -39.17 31.44
C SER A 517 -6.02 -40.45 32.03
N MET A 518 -5.44 -41.60 31.65
CA MET A 518 -5.37 -42.77 32.53
C MET A 518 -4.14 -43.62 32.17
N VAL A 519 -3.16 -43.58 33.07
CA VAL A 519 -1.96 -44.43 33.11
C VAL A 519 -2.33 -45.74 33.82
N ARG A 520 -2.09 -46.90 33.17
CA ARG A 520 -2.29 -48.23 33.78
C ARG A 520 -1.02 -48.71 34.51
N LYS A 521 -1.13 -49.03 35.81
CA LYS A 521 -0.17 -49.88 36.54
C LYS A 521 -0.61 -51.35 36.47
N LYS A 522 0.34 -52.27 36.21
CA LYS A 522 0.14 -53.74 36.23
C LYS A 522 0.29 -54.29 37.66
N PRO A 523 -0.43 -55.36 38.03
CA PRO A 523 -0.17 -56.11 39.26
C PRO A 523 0.91 -57.21 39.06
N LYS A 524 1.57 -57.57 40.15
CA LYS A 524 2.61 -58.60 40.26
C LYS A 524 1.97 -59.91 40.72
N ALA A 525 2.33 -61.04 40.14
CA ALA A 525 1.98 -62.37 40.65
C ALA A 525 3.23 -63.07 41.22
N SER A 526 2.98 -63.83 42.28
CA SER A 526 3.87 -64.72 43.03
C SER A 526 4.63 -65.73 42.18
#